data_AF-A0A7L1K3E8-F1
#
_entry.id   AF-A0A7L1K3E8-F1
#
_cell.length_a   1.000
_cell.length_b   1.000
_cell.length_c   1.000
_cell.angle_alpha   90.00
_cell.angle_beta   90.00
_cell.angle_gamma   90.00
#
_symmetry.space_group_name_H-M   'P 1'
#
loop_
_entity.id
_entity.type
_entity.pdbx_description
1 polymer ?
#
loop_
_entity_poly.entity_id
_entity_poly.type
_entity_poly.pdbx_seq_one_letter_code
_entity_poly.pdbx_strand_id
1 'polypeptide(L)' 'QNKSQRPGPEKKPGDLGLPKMEASQPYSGIPPPPGGLGPALRLSPGDVVEVTVAEAEQLWWQVGT' A
#
# COMPACT_ATOMS: atom_id res chain seq x y z
N GLN A 1 -14.20 -22.24 32.76
CA GLN A 1 -15.19 -22.34 31.66
C GLN A 1 -14.50 -21.86 30.40
N ASN A 2 -14.28 -22.76 29.44
CA ASN A 2 -13.58 -22.57 28.17
C ASN A 2 -14.63 -22.48 27.04
N LYS A 3 -14.54 -21.44 26.19
CA LYS A 3 -14.99 -21.31 24.77
C LYS A 3 -15.29 -19.82 24.50
N SER A 4 -14.79 -19.14 23.48
CA SER A 4 -14.49 -19.59 22.12
C SER A 4 -13.33 -18.79 21.53
N GLN A 5 -12.15 -19.41 21.42
CA GLN A 5 -11.20 -18.98 20.39
C GLN A 5 -11.65 -19.66 19.11
N ARG A 6 -12.27 -18.90 18.21
CA ARG A 6 -12.49 -19.33 16.84
C ARG A 6 -11.12 -19.25 16.16
N PRO A 7 -10.51 -20.36 15.69
CA PRO A 7 -9.35 -20.26 14.84
C PRO A 7 -9.85 -19.63 13.53
N GLY A 8 -9.55 -18.35 13.31
CA GLY A 8 -9.58 -17.81 11.95
C GLY A 8 -8.58 -18.61 11.11
N PRO A 9 -8.81 -18.78 9.79
CA PRO A 9 -7.89 -19.51 8.95
C PRO A 9 -6.50 -18.88 9.11
N GLU A 10 -5.53 -19.69 9.56
CA GLU A 10 -4.13 -19.30 9.69
C GLU A 10 -3.59 -19.02 8.28
N LYS A 11 -3.77 -17.77 7.82
CA LYS A 11 -3.22 -17.32 6.55
C LYS A 11 -1.71 -17.32 6.69
N LYS A 12 -1.05 -18.14 5.87
CA LYS A 12 0.41 -18.19 5.79
C LYS A 12 0.93 -16.76 5.57
N PRO A 13 2.03 -16.34 6.22
CA PRO A 13 2.55 -14.97 6.09
C PRO A 13 2.79 -14.51 4.64
N GLY A 14 2.98 -15.45 3.70
CA GLY A 14 3.14 -15.17 2.27
C GLY A 14 1.85 -15.10 1.44
N ASP A 15 0.67 -15.31 2.03
CA ASP A 15 -0.64 -15.28 1.33
C ASP A 15 -1.39 -13.95 1.52
N LEU A 16 -0.81 -13.02 2.29
CA LEU A 16 -1.48 -11.76 2.67
C LEU A 16 -1.41 -10.67 1.59
N GLY A 17 -0.71 -10.90 0.48
CA GLY A 17 -0.48 -9.91 -0.57
C GLY A 17 0.51 -8.82 -0.14
N LEU A 18 0.81 -7.89 -1.05
CA LEU A 18 1.59 -6.70 -0.71
C LEU A 18 0.79 -5.79 0.24
N PRO A 19 1.47 -4.93 1.02
CA PRO A 19 0.79 -3.95 1.85
C PRO A 19 -0.15 -3.07 1.02
N LYS A 20 -1.40 -2.92 1.46
CA LYS A 20 -2.39 -2.05 0.83
C LYS A 20 -2.53 -0.75 1.59
N MET A 21 -2.53 0.38 0.88
CA MET A 21 -2.72 1.70 1.48
C MET A 21 -3.79 2.48 0.74
N GLU A 22 -4.60 3.19 1.51
CA GLU A 22 -5.62 4.10 0.99
C GLU A 22 -5.04 5.51 0.83
N ALA A 23 -5.31 6.15 -0.31
CA ALA A 23 -5.01 7.55 -0.52
C ALA A 23 -5.94 8.42 0.34
N SER A 24 -5.37 9.22 1.24
CA SER A 24 -6.13 10.14 2.09
C SER A 24 -6.40 11.49 1.42
N GLN A 25 -5.60 11.83 0.40
CA GLN A 25 -5.65 13.11 -0.32
C GLN A 25 -5.54 12.86 -1.82
N PRO A 26 -6.14 13.74 -2.65
CA PRO A 26 -5.97 13.65 -4.09
C PRO A 26 -4.52 13.98 -4.47
N TYR A 27 -3.98 13.24 -5.44
CA TYR A 27 -2.68 13.49 -6.01
C TYR A 27 -2.79 13.44 -7.54
N SER A 28 -2.44 14.55 -8.20
CA SER A 28 -2.60 14.71 -9.65
C SER A 28 -1.37 14.27 -10.46
N GLY A 29 -0.35 13.72 -9.78
CA GLY A 29 0.97 13.43 -10.34
C GLY A 29 1.99 14.56 -10.14
N ILE A 30 1.66 15.58 -9.35
CA ILE A 30 2.50 16.78 -9.13
C ILE A 30 2.71 17.02 -7.62
N PRO A 31 3.96 17.23 -7.16
CA PRO A 31 5.20 17.11 -7.93
C PRO A 31 5.43 15.65 -8.39
N PRO A 32 6.17 15.37 -9.47
CA PRO A 32 6.48 14.00 -9.86
C PRO A 32 7.53 13.38 -8.91
N PRO A 33 7.61 12.04 -8.83
CA PRO A 33 8.66 11.37 -8.08
C PRO A 33 10.06 11.73 -8.62
N PRO A 34 11.05 12.03 -7.75
CA PRO A 34 12.41 12.28 -8.15
C PRO A 34 13.09 11.01 -8.66
N GLY A 35 14.10 11.16 -9.52
CA GLY A 35 15.06 10.09 -9.81
C GLY A 35 14.54 8.89 -10.60
N GLY A 36 13.38 8.97 -11.26
CA GLY A 36 12.89 7.89 -12.12
C GLY A 36 12.30 6.70 -11.36
N LEU A 37 11.76 6.94 -10.15
CA LEU A 37 11.04 5.94 -9.32
C LEU A 37 9.72 5.45 -9.94
N GLY A 38 9.57 5.50 -11.26
CA GLY A 38 8.36 5.16 -12.00
C GLY A 38 7.52 6.38 -12.40
N PRO A 39 6.42 6.13 -13.13
CA PRO A 39 5.50 7.19 -13.54
C PRO A 39 4.76 7.79 -12.33
N ALA A 40 4.46 9.08 -12.39
CA ALA A 40 3.62 9.72 -11.39
C ALA A 40 2.19 9.17 -11.47
N LEU A 41 1.61 8.87 -10.31
CA LEU A 41 0.26 8.33 -10.20
C LEU A 41 -0.79 9.43 -10.17
N ARG A 42 -2.03 9.05 -10.47
CA ARG A 42 -3.21 9.86 -10.21
C ARG A 42 -4.06 9.15 -9.18
N LEU A 43 -4.24 9.77 -8.02
CA LEU A 43 -4.98 9.20 -6.90
C LEU A 43 -6.11 10.14 -6.50
N SER A 44 -7.25 9.54 -6.17
CA SER A 44 -8.38 10.18 -5.49
C SER A 44 -8.48 9.65 -4.06
N PRO A 45 -9.06 10.41 -3.11
CA PRO A 45 -9.31 9.90 -1.77
C PRO A 45 -10.13 8.60 -1.81
N GLY A 46 -9.68 7.59 -1.08
CA GLY A 46 -10.29 6.26 -1.07
C GLY A 46 -9.71 5.25 -2.07
N ASP A 47 -8.85 5.68 -2.99
CA ASP A 47 -8.12 4.76 -3.87
C ASP A 47 -7.17 3.89 -3.03
N VAL A 48 -7.19 2.58 -3.27
CA VAL A 48 -6.32 1.62 -2.57
C VAL A 48 -5.23 1.15 -3.52
N VAL A 49 -3.97 1.27 -3.08
CA VAL A 49 -2.78 0.90 -3.86
C VAL A 49 -1.96 -0.16 -3.13
N GLU A 50 -1.29 -1.03 -3.88
CA GLU A 50 -0.38 -2.03 -3.33
C GLU A 50 1.04 -1.48 -3.30
N VAL A 51 1.62 -1.33 -2.11
CA VAL A 51 2.98 -0.79 -1.96
C VAL A 51 4.00 -1.88 -2.27
N THR A 52 4.88 -1.59 -3.25
CA THR A 52 5.93 -2.51 -3.72
C THR A 52 7.29 -2.17 -3.12
N VAL A 53 7.60 -0.87 -3.01
CA VAL A 53 8.85 -0.37 -2.43
C VAL A 53 8.55 0.88 -1.60
N ALA A 54 8.96 0.88 -0.34
CA ALA A 54 8.80 2.01 0.58
C ALA A 54 9.98 2.07 1.54
N GLU A 55 10.97 2.91 1.21
CA GLU A 55 12.08 3.21 2.10
C GLU A 55 11.66 4.30 3.09
N ALA A 56 11.97 4.10 4.37
CA ALA A 56 11.53 5.00 5.46
C ALA A 56 12.08 6.43 5.31
N GLU A 57 13.24 6.57 4.68
CA GLU A 57 13.91 7.86 4.46
C GLU A 57 13.45 8.55 3.17
N GLN A 58 12.67 7.86 2.32
CA GLN A 58 12.16 8.40 1.07
C GLN A 58 10.73 8.93 1.23
N LEU A 59 10.50 10.11 0.66
CA LEU A 59 9.16 10.70 0.54
C LEU A 59 8.29 10.07 -0.57
N TRP A 60 8.88 9.17 -1.36
CA TRP A 60 8.27 8.59 -2.55
C TRP A 60 8.34 7.07 -2.49
N TRP A 61 7.19 6.44 -2.68
CA TRP A 61 7.04 4.99 -2.68
C TRP A 61 6.58 4.53 -4.05
N GLN A 62 6.97 3.31 -4.41
CA GLN A 62 6.48 2.64 -5.61
C GLN A 62 5.27 1.80 -5.25
N VAL A 63 4.23 1.90 -6.06
CA VAL A 63 3.03 1.09 -5.90
C VAL A 63 2.71 0.34 -7.18
N GLY A 64 2.15 -0.84 -7.02
CA GLY A 64 1.52 -1.63 -8.08
C GLY A 64 0.04 -1.26 -8.19
N THR A 65 -0.48 -1.36 -9.41
CA THR A 65 -1.91 -1.27 -9.76
C THR A 65 -2.46 -2.65 -10.07
#